data_AF-A0A524DSQ1-F1
#
_entry.id   AF-A0A524DSQ1-F1
#
_cell.length_a   1.000
_cell.length_b   1.000
_cell.length_c   1.000
_cell.angle_alpha   90.00
_cell.angle_beta   90.00
_cell.angle_gamma   90.00
#
_symmetry.space_group_name_H-M   'P 1'
#
loop_
_entity.id
_entity.type
_entity.pdbx_description
1 polymer ?
#
loop_
_entity_poly.entity_id
_entity_poly.type
_entity_poly.pdbx_seq_one_letter_code
_entity_poly.pdbx_strand_id
1 'polypeptide(L)'
;MSYKKKSTRTTKAGRKREKWTDILPRYLTFISHMRPILRETRRIIADLDADLLLDTEILDKIRTEEEKRNVRKVRALSEFSAMYRTNVYEIIKDFIVKYRDSIPIIDIKDYIIEFLYESVNALNLLRHITNPDESNLENTYLYVLVKFLEDILFPRGANLSIIYDKLLKASNEFYECQRHILQSHTYYREKVHNPDLFEIPGISPKVYQIINNITSLFNLDPNFGKYPERKSAELPMILKSEVFLPYVDSIANAEEESIDALAERIGLRQLNEIFLAPNHDFVEILLTHNFLSERKQQDGTIRLFPQFSNETLVVYYLAFASQRRGFLSKELINWISMNFAFLIYMGILKWKLSDENIFYNIFKDLQTNEKVLPYLMKLICFPNYLGLDKMKIRDSIQYRKEIFNFIGSTIDNLKELIEEIALYSEKFDKERKK
;
A
#
# COMPACT_ATOMS: atom_id res chain seq x y z
N MET A 1 30.78 -49.16 -25.08
CA MET A 1 31.71 -48.08 -24.68
C MET A 1 31.02 -46.74 -24.83
N SER A 2 31.32 -45.83 -23.90
CA SER A 2 30.83 -44.47 -23.72
C SER A 2 30.82 -43.60 -24.99
N TYR A 3 29.77 -42.79 -25.14
CA TYR A 3 29.92 -41.39 -25.56
C TYR A 3 29.09 -40.46 -24.66
N LYS A 4 29.67 -40.10 -23.51
CA LYS A 4 29.29 -38.88 -22.78
C LYS A 4 29.61 -37.66 -23.63
N LYS A 5 28.60 -37.05 -24.28
CA LYS A 5 28.70 -35.63 -24.68
C LYS A 5 28.52 -34.78 -23.44
N LYS A 6 29.64 -34.36 -22.83
CA LYS A 6 29.66 -33.26 -21.85
C LYS A 6 29.19 -31.99 -22.55
N SER A 7 27.97 -31.57 -22.22
CA SER A 7 27.49 -30.22 -22.53
C SER A 7 28.31 -29.22 -21.71
N THR A 8 29.31 -28.61 -22.32
CA THR A 8 29.95 -27.39 -21.83
C THR A 8 29.08 -26.19 -22.22
N ARG A 9 27.87 -26.10 -21.64
CA ARG A 9 27.22 -24.82 -21.42
C ARG A 9 27.41 -24.48 -19.96
N THR A 10 28.48 -23.76 -19.66
CA THR A 10 28.52 -22.89 -18.48
C THR A 10 27.43 -21.85 -18.65
N THR A 11 26.21 -22.17 -18.23
CA THR A 11 25.23 -21.15 -17.87
C THR A 11 25.91 -20.29 -16.82
N LYS A 12 26.11 -19.01 -17.11
CA LYS A 12 26.47 -18.03 -16.07
C LYS A 12 25.51 -18.29 -14.91
N ALA A 13 26.04 -18.54 -13.71
CA ALA A 13 25.20 -18.61 -12.53
C ALA A 13 24.37 -17.34 -12.50
N GLY A 14 23.05 -17.45 -12.72
CA GLY A 14 22.15 -16.32 -12.51
C GLY A 14 22.44 -15.79 -11.12
N ARG A 15 22.60 -14.46 -10.98
CA ARG A 15 22.85 -13.82 -9.67
C ARG A 15 21.96 -14.51 -8.63
N LYS A 16 22.58 -15.13 -7.61
CA LYS A 16 21.82 -15.66 -6.45
C LYS A 16 20.93 -14.51 -5.97
N ARG A 17 19.63 -14.75 -5.99
CA ARG A 17 18.61 -13.73 -5.68
C ARG A 17 18.77 -13.34 -4.20
N GLU A 18 18.81 -12.04 -3.92
CA GLU A 18 18.91 -11.51 -2.55
C GLU A 18 17.64 -11.87 -1.76
N LYS A 19 17.80 -12.50 -0.60
CA LYS A 19 16.74 -12.74 0.39
C LYS A 19 16.49 -11.47 1.21
N TRP A 20 15.34 -11.38 1.87
CA TRP A 20 15.09 -10.26 2.80
C TRP A 20 16.14 -10.20 3.91
N THR A 21 16.64 -11.37 4.36
CA THR A 21 17.77 -11.50 5.28
C THR A 21 19.08 -10.92 4.76
N ASP A 22 19.23 -10.75 3.45
CA ASP A 22 20.41 -10.13 2.83
C ASP A 22 20.24 -8.59 2.72
N ILE A 23 19.00 -8.10 2.74
CA ILE A 23 18.66 -6.67 2.64
C ILE A 23 18.46 -6.05 4.03
N LEU A 24 17.95 -6.83 5.00
CA LEU A 24 17.76 -6.39 6.38
C LEU A 24 19.04 -5.82 7.00
N PRO A 25 20.23 -6.44 6.86
CA PRO A 25 21.47 -5.85 7.33
C PRO A 25 21.74 -4.50 6.70
N ARG A 26 21.39 -4.27 5.42
CA ARG A 26 21.54 -2.96 4.76
C ARG A 26 20.65 -1.93 5.45
N TYR A 27 19.35 -2.20 5.54
CA TYR A 27 18.40 -1.31 6.23
C TYR A 27 18.82 -0.98 7.67
N LEU A 28 19.22 -2.00 8.44
CA LEU A 28 19.72 -1.82 9.80
C LEU A 28 21.02 -1.04 9.83
N THR A 29 21.92 -1.24 8.85
CA THR A 29 23.16 -0.48 8.70
C THR A 29 22.83 1.00 8.50
N PHE A 30 21.94 1.34 7.56
CA PHE A 30 21.47 2.71 7.32
C PHE A 30 20.97 3.38 8.61
N ILE A 31 20.04 2.74 9.33
CA ILE A 31 19.51 3.28 10.59
C ILE A 31 20.60 3.37 11.66
N SER A 32 21.50 2.38 11.73
CA SER A 32 22.60 2.36 12.69
C SER A 32 23.65 3.45 12.45
N HIS A 33 23.74 4.00 11.24
CA HIS A 33 24.59 5.15 10.92
C HIS A 33 23.90 6.48 11.18
N MET A 34 22.65 6.64 10.72
CA MET A 34 21.92 7.91 10.88
C MET A 34 21.63 8.24 12.34
N ARG A 35 21.22 7.23 13.13
CA ARG A 35 20.79 7.44 14.52
C ARG A 35 21.90 8.01 15.41
N PRO A 36 23.14 7.47 15.43
CA PRO A 36 24.24 8.09 16.16
C PRO A 36 24.54 9.51 15.70
N ILE A 37 24.54 9.78 14.38
CA ILE A 37 24.80 11.12 13.84
C ILE A 37 23.78 12.13 14.38
N LEU A 38 22.48 11.85 14.28
CA LEU A 38 21.45 12.76 14.79
C LEU A 38 21.53 12.93 16.31
N ARG A 39 21.85 11.87 17.05
CA ARG A 39 22.01 11.91 18.51
C ARG A 39 23.23 12.74 18.93
N GLU A 40 24.35 12.57 18.25
CA GLU A 40 25.59 13.32 18.48
C GLU A 40 25.39 14.79 18.13
N THR A 41 24.83 15.09 16.95
CA THR A 41 24.50 16.46 16.54
C THR A 41 23.59 17.11 17.57
N ARG A 42 22.55 16.42 18.07
CA ARG A 42 21.66 16.97 19.11
C ARG A 42 22.43 17.38 20.36
N ARG A 43 23.34 16.51 20.83
CA ARG A 43 24.16 16.80 22.02
C ARG A 43 25.06 18.02 21.78
N ILE A 44 25.73 18.06 20.64
CA ILE A 44 26.63 19.15 20.28
C ILE A 44 25.88 20.48 20.19
N ILE A 45 24.72 20.52 19.52
CA ILE A 45 23.90 21.72 19.41
C ILE A 45 23.36 22.14 20.79
N ALA A 46 22.95 21.20 21.64
CA ALA A 46 22.51 21.50 23.00
C ALA A 46 23.61 22.17 23.84
N ASP A 47 24.86 21.70 23.72
CA ASP A 47 26.03 22.20 24.44
C ASP A 47 26.59 23.52 23.85
N LEU A 48 26.18 23.93 22.64
CA LEU A 48 26.67 25.14 21.96
C LEU A 48 25.90 26.39 22.42
N ASP A 49 26.59 27.51 22.65
CA ASP A 49 25.92 28.79 22.89
C ASP A 49 25.09 29.22 21.67
N ALA A 50 23.86 29.72 21.91
CA ALA A 50 22.91 30.01 20.84
C ALA A 50 23.45 31.08 19.86
N ASP A 51 24.19 32.08 20.35
CA ASP A 51 24.78 33.13 19.51
C ASP A 51 25.82 32.59 18.52
N LEU A 52 26.45 31.46 18.82
CA LEU A 52 27.41 30.81 17.92
C LEU A 52 26.73 30.12 16.73
N LEU A 53 25.40 29.94 16.76
CA LEU A 53 24.64 29.42 15.62
C LEU A 53 24.44 30.46 14.52
N LEU A 54 24.63 31.75 14.81
CA LEU A 54 24.52 32.82 13.81
C LEU A 54 25.64 32.75 12.76
N ASP A 55 26.81 32.23 13.16
CA ASP A 55 27.94 32.00 12.26
C ASP A 55 27.92 30.56 11.74
N THR A 56 27.46 30.40 10.50
CA THR A 56 27.41 29.10 9.82
C THR A 56 28.80 28.47 9.64
N GLU A 57 29.89 29.24 9.69
CA GLU A 57 31.25 28.69 9.63
C GLU A 57 31.61 27.90 10.89
N ILE A 58 31.01 28.23 12.04
CA ILE A 58 31.20 27.47 13.29
C ILE A 58 30.62 26.06 13.13
N LEU A 59 29.46 25.94 12.50
CA LEU A 59 28.85 24.64 12.20
C LEU A 59 29.71 23.81 11.23
N ASP A 60 30.36 24.43 10.25
CA ASP A 60 31.28 23.74 9.34
C ASP A 60 32.58 23.31 10.05
N LYS A 61 33.11 24.13 10.97
CA LYS A 61 34.26 23.76 11.82
C LYS A 61 33.92 22.56 12.71
N ILE A 62 32.78 22.60 13.39
CA ILE A 62 32.28 21.49 14.22
C ILE A 62 32.10 20.21 13.38
N ARG A 63 31.46 20.32 12.21
CA ARG A 63 31.27 19.18 11.29
C ARG A 63 32.61 18.54 10.92
N THR A 64 33.58 19.34 10.49
CA THR A 64 34.88 18.84 10.01
C THR A 64 35.72 18.23 11.15
N GLU A 65 35.62 18.75 12.38
CA GLU A 65 36.24 18.12 13.55
C GLU A 65 35.62 16.75 13.87
N GLU A 66 34.31 16.63 13.81
CA GLU A 66 33.59 15.38 14.07
C GLU A 66 33.85 14.32 12.98
N GLU A 67 34.03 14.73 11.72
CA GLU A 67 34.49 13.86 10.65
C GLU A 67 35.91 13.35 10.91
N LYS A 68 36.84 14.23 11.30
CA LYS A 68 38.23 13.85 11.64
C LYS A 68 38.29 12.87 12.83
N ARG A 69 37.44 13.04 13.84
CA ARG A 69 37.36 12.13 15.01
C ARG A 69 36.87 10.73 14.62
N ASN A 70 35.96 10.63 13.64
CA ASN A 70 35.36 9.36 13.23
C ASN A 70 36.16 8.59 12.15
N VAL A 71 36.88 9.29 11.26
CA VAL A 71 37.76 8.67 10.24
C VAL A 71 38.86 7.80 10.88
N ARG A 72 39.25 8.10 12.13
CA ARG A 72 40.23 7.29 12.88
C ARG A 72 39.73 5.90 13.29
N LYS A 73 38.43 5.57 13.15
CA LYS A 73 37.85 4.31 13.62
C LYS A 73 37.52 3.27 12.52
N VAL A 74 37.01 3.62 11.32
CA VAL A 74 36.80 2.67 10.19
C VAL A 74 36.72 3.38 8.82
N ARG A 75 37.48 2.95 7.80
CA ARG A 75 37.67 3.66 6.49
C ARG A 75 36.53 3.58 5.46
N ALA A 76 35.77 2.48 5.38
CA ALA A 76 34.70 2.33 4.36
C ALA A 76 33.32 2.79 4.87
N LEU A 77 33.10 2.74 6.18
CA LEU A 77 31.90 3.27 6.85
C LEU A 77 31.94 4.79 7.00
N SER A 78 33.11 5.42 6.78
CA SER A 78 33.30 6.86 6.99
C SER A 78 32.72 7.73 5.88
N GLU A 79 32.75 7.30 4.61
CA GLU A 79 32.24 8.11 3.49
C GLU A 79 30.73 8.28 3.54
N PHE A 80 30.01 7.17 3.75
CA PHE A 80 28.57 7.18 3.92
C PHE A 80 28.16 8.01 5.15
N SER A 81 28.83 7.79 6.30
CA SER A 81 28.55 8.56 7.52
C SER A 81 28.87 10.05 7.35
N ALA A 82 29.93 10.41 6.62
CA ALA A 82 30.29 11.80 6.33
C ALA A 82 29.27 12.48 5.41
N MET A 83 28.78 11.77 4.38
CA MET A 83 27.73 12.29 3.50
C MET A 83 26.44 12.59 4.27
N TYR A 84 26.00 11.68 5.15
CA TYR A 84 24.82 11.91 5.99
C TYR A 84 25.03 13.04 6.99
N ARG A 85 26.20 13.12 7.62
CA ARG A 85 26.53 14.20 8.54
C ARG A 85 26.53 15.54 7.81
N THR A 86 27.12 15.62 6.62
CA THR A 86 27.06 16.79 5.76
C THR A 86 25.61 17.21 5.53
N ASN A 87 24.76 16.30 5.06
CA ASN A 87 23.34 16.57 4.81
C ASN A 87 22.61 17.12 6.07
N VAL A 88 22.82 16.51 7.23
CA VAL A 88 22.21 16.96 8.50
C VAL A 88 22.61 18.39 8.85
N TYR A 89 23.89 18.74 8.72
CA TYR A 89 24.38 20.08 9.03
C TYR A 89 23.93 21.11 7.99
N GLU A 90 23.84 20.74 6.70
CA GLU A 90 23.27 21.62 5.67
C GLU A 90 21.80 21.94 5.96
N ILE A 91 20.98 20.93 6.31
CA ILE A 91 19.57 21.14 6.70
C ILE A 91 19.45 22.12 7.89
N ILE A 92 20.31 21.98 8.90
CA ILE A 92 20.34 22.89 10.05
C ILE A 92 20.71 24.31 9.62
N LYS A 93 21.75 24.47 8.79
CA LYS A 93 22.17 25.77 8.29
C LYS A 93 21.06 26.45 7.49
N ASP A 94 20.41 25.73 6.59
CA ASP A 94 19.30 26.24 5.80
C ASP A 94 18.15 26.73 6.68
N PHE A 95 17.83 25.99 7.75
CA PHE A 95 16.82 26.40 8.73
C PHE A 95 17.22 27.68 9.48
N ILE A 96 18.47 27.77 9.96
CA ILE A 96 18.95 28.97 10.65
C ILE A 96 18.91 30.18 9.72
N VAL A 97 19.46 30.07 8.51
CA VAL A 97 19.48 31.17 7.52
C VAL A 97 18.07 31.64 7.19
N LYS A 98 17.12 30.71 7.08
CA LYS A 98 15.72 31.03 6.75
C LYS A 98 14.99 31.76 7.89
N TYR A 99 15.27 31.43 9.14
CA TYR A 99 14.47 31.90 10.28
C TYR A 99 15.17 32.89 11.22
N ARG A 100 16.49 33.10 11.10
CA ARG A 100 17.29 33.97 11.99
C ARG A 100 16.80 35.42 12.08
N ASP A 101 16.14 35.92 11.04
CA ASP A 101 15.62 37.28 11.00
C ASP A 101 14.17 37.39 11.54
N SER A 102 13.52 36.24 11.78
CA SER A 102 12.10 36.14 12.14
C SER A 102 11.84 35.55 13.53
N ILE A 103 12.78 34.78 14.07
CA ILE A 103 12.64 34.04 15.33
C ILE A 103 13.91 34.25 16.16
N PRO A 104 13.81 34.44 17.49
CA PRO A 104 14.99 34.49 18.36
C PRO A 104 15.90 33.26 18.21
N ILE A 105 17.22 33.48 18.25
CA ILE A 105 18.20 32.41 18.01
C ILE A 105 18.13 31.27 19.05
N ILE A 106 17.72 31.59 20.28
CA ILE A 106 17.46 30.59 21.34
C ILE A 106 16.32 29.66 20.93
N ASP A 107 15.23 30.20 20.40
CA ASP A 107 14.09 29.39 19.99
C ASP A 107 14.46 28.53 18.76
N ILE A 108 15.23 29.07 17.81
CA ILE A 108 15.79 28.30 16.67
C ILE A 108 16.61 27.11 17.17
N LYS A 109 17.48 27.34 18.17
CA LYS A 109 18.28 26.27 18.79
C LYS A 109 17.38 25.20 19.41
N ASP A 110 16.38 25.61 20.18
CA ASP A 110 15.46 24.68 20.85
C ASP A 110 14.65 23.85 19.84
N TYR A 111 14.14 24.47 18.77
CA TYR A 111 13.49 23.75 17.68
C TYR A 111 14.41 22.71 17.03
N ILE A 112 15.68 23.05 16.74
CA ILE A 112 16.63 22.08 16.15
C ILE A 112 16.85 20.89 17.10
N ILE A 113 17.00 21.15 18.41
CA ILE A 113 17.20 20.10 19.41
C ILE A 113 15.98 19.18 19.51
N GLU A 114 14.77 19.75 19.45
CA GLU A 114 13.51 19.00 19.46
C GLU A 114 13.34 18.18 18.17
N PHE A 115 13.54 18.77 17.00
CA PHE A 115 13.46 18.06 15.72
C PHE A 115 14.45 16.90 15.62
N LEU A 116 15.66 17.05 16.16
CA LEU A 116 16.64 15.97 16.25
C LEU A 116 16.19 14.89 17.23
N TYR A 117 15.57 15.26 18.36
CA TYR A 117 15.04 14.32 19.34
C TYR A 117 13.92 13.45 18.75
N GLU A 118 12.94 14.08 18.10
CA GLU A 118 11.86 13.42 17.36
C GLU A 118 12.42 12.46 16.30
N SER A 119 13.39 12.92 15.50
CA SER A 119 14.01 12.12 14.45
C SER A 119 14.71 10.87 15.00
N VAL A 120 15.41 11.00 16.13
CA VAL A 120 16.02 9.85 16.81
C VAL A 120 14.95 8.86 17.30
N ASN A 121 13.81 9.35 17.80
CA ASN A 121 12.69 8.52 18.24
C ASN A 121 12.02 7.77 17.07
N ALA A 122 11.81 8.44 15.93
CA ALA A 122 11.31 7.81 14.72
C ALA A 122 12.25 6.68 14.24
N LEU A 123 13.56 6.94 14.17
CA LEU A 123 14.56 5.93 13.81
C LEU A 123 14.62 4.75 14.80
N ASN A 124 14.42 5.00 16.09
CA ASN A 124 14.33 3.93 17.09
C ASN A 124 13.18 2.97 16.75
N LEU A 125 12.01 3.51 16.45
CA LEU A 125 10.84 2.69 16.12
C LEU A 125 11.04 1.95 14.80
N LEU A 126 11.48 2.64 13.75
CA LEU A 126 11.76 2.05 12.44
C LEU A 126 12.79 0.92 12.53
N ARG A 127 13.80 1.03 13.41
CA ARG A 127 14.74 -0.07 13.66
C ARG A 127 14.07 -1.34 14.18
N HIS A 128 13.02 -1.17 14.99
CA HIS A 128 12.33 -2.27 15.68
C HIS A 128 11.10 -2.77 14.94
N ILE A 129 10.65 -2.06 13.90
CA ILE A 129 9.48 -2.48 13.13
C ILE A 129 9.74 -3.81 12.41
N THR A 130 10.95 -4.01 11.89
CA THR A 130 11.37 -5.21 11.16
C THR A 130 12.12 -6.19 12.07
N ASN A 131 11.48 -6.63 13.17
CA ASN A 131 12.11 -7.56 14.12
C ASN A 131 12.70 -8.76 13.35
N PRO A 132 14.00 -9.08 13.48
CA PRO A 132 14.63 -10.18 12.75
C PRO A 132 14.08 -11.57 13.12
N ASP A 133 13.33 -11.66 14.22
CA ASP A 133 12.80 -12.92 14.71
C ASP A 133 11.46 -13.29 14.05
N GLU A 134 11.52 -14.11 13.00
CA GLU A 134 10.34 -14.68 12.33
C GLU A 134 9.50 -15.57 13.28
N SER A 135 10.07 -16.09 14.37
CA SER A 135 9.37 -17.02 15.28
C SER A 135 8.36 -16.35 16.20
N ASN A 136 8.44 -15.02 16.35
CA ASN A 136 7.51 -14.22 17.15
C ASN A 136 6.89 -13.08 16.32
N LEU A 137 6.59 -13.37 15.05
CA LEU A 137 6.11 -12.38 14.08
C LEU A 137 4.78 -11.74 14.52
N GLU A 138 3.90 -12.51 15.17
CA GLU A 138 2.56 -12.07 15.59
C GLU A 138 2.57 -10.94 16.62
N ASN A 139 3.64 -10.81 17.40
CA ASN A 139 3.79 -9.75 18.41
C ASN A 139 4.66 -8.58 17.93
N THR A 140 5.05 -8.56 16.65
CA THR A 140 5.85 -7.47 16.09
C THR A 140 4.99 -6.26 15.74
N TYR A 141 5.55 -5.05 15.86
CA TYR A 141 4.87 -3.81 15.43
C TYR A 141 4.36 -3.93 13.99
N LEU A 142 5.18 -4.47 13.09
CA LEU A 142 4.81 -4.61 11.69
C LEU A 142 3.59 -5.50 11.49
N TYR A 143 3.53 -6.65 12.15
CA TYR A 143 2.40 -7.56 12.00
C TYR A 143 1.11 -6.95 12.54
N VAL A 144 1.15 -6.35 13.74
CA VAL A 144 -0.02 -5.73 14.36
C VAL A 144 -0.56 -4.60 13.48
N LEU A 145 0.32 -3.74 12.94
CA LEU A 145 -0.06 -2.67 12.01
C LEU A 145 -0.61 -3.20 10.68
N VAL A 146 -0.06 -4.32 10.17
CA VAL A 146 -0.62 -4.99 8.99
C VAL A 146 -2.01 -5.52 9.30
N LYS A 147 -2.26 -6.11 10.48
CA LYS A 147 -3.59 -6.61 10.85
C LYS A 147 -4.60 -5.49 10.98
N PHE A 148 -4.20 -4.37 11.58
CA PHE A 148 -5.01 -3.16 11.62
C PHE A 148 -5.40 -2.70 10.20
N LEU A 149 -4.44 -2.61 9.28
CA LEU A 149 -4.72 -2.24 7.88
C LEU A 149 -5.53 -3.29 7.12
N GLU A 150 -5.26 -4.58 7.33
CA GLU A 150 -6.03 -5.66 6.70
C GLU A 150 -7.50 -5.53 7.09
N ASP A 151 -7.84 -5.30 8.35
CA ASP A 151 -9.24 -5.20 8.77
C ASP A 151 -10.02 -4.04 8.12
N ILE A 152 -9.34 -2.96 7.71
CA ILE A 152 -9.95 -1.77 7.08
C ILE A 152 -9.97 -1.89 5.53
N LEU A 153 -8.83 -2.25 4.94
CA LEU A 153 -8.59 -2.10 3.50
C LEU A 153 -8.61 -3.41 2.71
N PHE A 154 -8.22 -4.50 3.34
CA PHE A 154 -8.07 -5.77 2.65
C PHE A 154 -8.21 -6.90 3.67
N PRO A 155 -9.45 -7.22 4.15
CA PRO A 155 -9.62 -8.14 5.26
C PRO A 155 -9.40 -9.59 4.85
N ARG A 156 -9.20 -10.45 5.85
CA ARG A 156 -9.29 -11.90 5.69
C ARG A 156 -10.59 -12.39 6.32
N GLY A 157 -11.21 -13.39 5.71
CA GLY A 157 -12.44 -13.99 6.23
C GLY A 157 -12.69 -15.36 5.63
N ALA A 158 -13.55 -16.14 6.30
CA ALA A 158 -13.90 -17.49 5.89
C ALA A 158 -14.80 -17.52 4.63
N ASN A 159 -15.63 -16.49 4.45
CA ASN A 159 -16.53 -16.35 3.32
C ASN A 159 -16.62 -14.88 2.86
N LEU A 160 -17.22 -14.67 1.70
CA LEU A 160 -17.32 -13.37 1.06
C LEU A 160 -18.16 -12.37 1.85
N SER A 161 -19.29 -12.80 2.43
CA SER A 161 -20.19 -11.96 3.23
C SER A 161 -19.48 -11.36 4.45
N ILE A 162 -18.71 -12.16 5.21
CA ILE A 162 -17.96 -11.66 6.38
C ILE A 162 -16.92 -10.60 5.96
N ILE A 163 -16.26 -10.81 4.82
CA ILE A 163 -15.27 -9.87 4.28
C ILE A 163 -15.97 -8.58 3.84
N TYR A 164 -17.10 -8.71 3.13
CA TYR A 164 -17.91 -7.58 2.68
C TYR A 164 -18.43 -6.76 3.86
N ASP A 165 -18.95 -7.39 4.91
CA ASP A 165 -19.43 -6.72 6.13
C ASP A 165 -18.34 -5.88 6.80
N LYS A 166 -17.11 -6.41 6.88
CA LYS A 166 -15.97 -5.69 7.43
C LYS A 166 -15.63 -4.46 6.59
N LEU A 167 -15.55 -4.66 5.27
CA LEU A 167 -15.25 -3.57 4.34
C LEU A 167 -16.32 -2.50 4.39
N LEU A 168 -17.60 -2.87 4.29
CA LEU A 168 -18.74 -1.94 4.29
C LEU A 168 -18.79 -1.09 5.57
N LYS A 169 -18.50 -1.69 6.74
CA LYS A 169 -18.39 -0.94 8.01
C LYS A 169 -17.31 0.13 7.96
N ALA A 170 -16.19 -0.15 7.32
CA ALA A 170 -15.10 0.80 7.15
C ALA A 170 -15.32 1.78 5.99
N SER A 171 -16.18 1.46 5.01
CA SER A 171 -16.38 2.28 3.81
C SER A 171 -16.90 3.68 4.11
N ASN A 172 -17.72 3.85 5.17
CA ASN A 172 -18.23 5.16 5.57
C ASN A 172 -17.14 6.23 5.74
N GLU A 173 -15.95 5.82 6.22
CA GLU A 173 -14.82 6.71 6.45
C GLU A 173 -13.71 6.46 5.41
N PHE A 174 -13.48 5.21 5.03
CA PHE A 174 -12.30 4.80 4.25
C PHE A 174 -12.60 4.29 2.85
N TYR A 175 -13.78 4.61 2.27
CA TYR A 175 -14.13 4.17 0.92
C TYR A 175 -13.08 4.57 -0.13
N GLU A 176 -12.58 5.81 -0.12
CA GLU A 176 -11.57 6.24 -1.09
C GLU A 176 -10.22 5.52 -0.88
N CYS A 177 -9.86 5.16 0.36
CA CYS A 177 -8.71 4.29 0.61
C CYS A 177 -8.94 2.90 0.03
N GLN A 178 -10.10 2.29 0.27
CA GLN A 178 -10.48 0.96 -0.21
C GLN A 178 -10.47 0.91 -1.75
N ARG A 179 -11.00 1.94 -2.40
CA ARG A 179 -10.96 2.12 -3.85
C ARG A 179 -9.54 2.28 -4.36
N HIS A 180 -8.71 3.10 -3.70
CA HIS A 180 -7.30 3.32 -4.07
C HIS A 180 -6.49 2.01 -4.09
N ILE A 181 -6.76 1.11 -3.15
CA ILE A 181 -6.10 -0.21 -3.07
C ILE A 181 -6.37 -1.07 -4.31
N LEU A 182 -7.47 -0.85 -5.03
CA LEU A 182 -7.75 -1.53 -6.30
C LEU A 182 -7.21 -0.78 -7.53
N GLN A 183 -6.84 0.49 -7.43
CA GLN A 183 -6.46 1.33 -8.57
C GLN A 183 -4.94 1.35 -8.80
N SER A 184 -4.38 0.24 -9.29
CA SER A 184 -2.95 0.21 -9.65
C SER A 184 -2.66 1.15 -10.84
N HIS A 185 -2.09 2.33 -10.56
CA HIS A 185 -1.84 3.40 -11.55
C HIS A 185 -0.64 3.18 -12.48
N THR A 186 -0.01 2.01 -12.46
CA THR A 186 1.21 1.79 -13.23
C THR A 186 0.92 1.71 -14.74
N TYR A 187 1.34 2.74 -15.47
CA TYR A 187 1.47 2.89 -16.94
C TYR A 187 2.33 1.80 -17.63
N TYR A 188 2.35 0.56 -17.14
CA TYR A 188 3.03 -0.51 -17.85
C TYR A 188 2.11 -1.06 -18.93
N ARG A 189 2.46 -0.69 -20.17
CA ARG A 189 2.04 -1.28 -21.45
C ARG A 189 1.24 -2.57 -21.26
N GLU A 190 -0.06 -2.44 -21.48
CA GLU A 190 -0.86 -3.37 -22.26
C GLU A 190 -0.07 -3.84 -23.50
N LYS A 191 0.92 -4.70 -23.34
CA LYS A 191 1.20 -5.71 -24.34
C LYS A 191 0.25 -6.85 -24.00
N VAL A 192 -0.99 -6.66 -24.46
CA VAL A 192 -2.15 -7.55 -24.45
C VAL A 192 -1.84 -8.82 -25.27
N HIS A 193 -0.79 -9.53 -24.93
CA HIS A 193 -0.40 -10.78 -25.60
C HIS A 193 -0.25 -11.95 -24.62
N ASN A 194 -0.61 -11.76 -23.35
CA ASN A 194 -0.91 -12.88 -22.47
C ASN A 194 -1.97 -12.45 -21.46
N PRO A 195 -3.26 -12.67 -21.76
CA PRO A 195 -4.29 -12.65 -20.74
C PRO A 195 -4.11 -13.92 -19.92
N ASP A 196 -3.39 -13.83 -18.81
CA ASP A 196 -3.50 -14.85 -17.77
C ASP A 196 -4.89 -14.64 -17.13
N LEU A 197 -5.93 -15.20 -17.78
CA LEU A 197 -7.35 -15.01 -17.45
C LEU A 197 -7.69 -15.40 -16.00
N PHE A 198 -6.81 -16.16 -15.36
CA PHE A 198 -6.91 -16.58 -13.97
C PHE A 198 -6.44 -15.52 -12.96
N GLU A 199 -5.72 -14.47 -13.39
CA GLU A 199 -5.27 -13.40 -12.49
C GLU A 199 -6.37 -12.33 -12.29
N ILE A 200 -6.56 -11.91 -11.05
CA ILE A 200 -7.47 -10.83 -10.66
C ILE A 200 -6.69 -9.51 -10.71
N PRO A 201 -6.97 -8.61 -11.67
CA PRO A 201 -6.31 -7.32 -11.79
C PRO A 201 -6.94 -6.27 -10.87
N GLY A 202 -6.29 -5.12 -10.78
CA GLY A 202 -6.89 -3.91 -10.23
C GLY A 202 -8.01 -3.35 -11.11
N ILE A 203 -8.73 -2.36 -10.59
CA ILE A 203 -9.74 -1.60 -11.32
C ILE A 203 -9.05 -0.53 -12.16
N SER A 204 -9.03 -0.74 -13.49
CA SER A 204 -8.62 0.29 -14.44
C SER A 204 -9.72 1.36 -14.62
N PRO A 205 -9.40 2.53 -15.19
CA PRO A 205 -10.43 3.52 -15.54
C PRO A 205 -11.55 2.95 -16.40
N LYS A 206 -11.21 2.05 -17.35
CA LYS A 206 -12.19 1.35 -18.20
C LYS A 206 -13.12 0.45 -17.38
N VAL A 207 -12.56 -0.33 -16.43
CA VAL A 207 -13.37 -1.17 -15.52
C VAL A 207 -14.27 -0.30 -14.63
N TYR A 208 -13.77 0.83 -14.13
CA TYR A 208 -14.59 1.75 -13.32
C TYR A 208 -15.74 2.35 -14.12
N GLN A 209 -15.55 2.68 -15.40
CA GLN A 209 -16.64 3.11 -16.28
C GLN A 209 -17.68 2.01 -16.50
N ILE A 210 -17.24 0.76 -16.67
CA ILE A 210 -18.14 -0.41 -16.76
C ILE A 210 -18.98 -0.53 -15.48
N ILE A 211 -18.37 -0.43 -14.30
CA ILE A 211 -19.08 -0.42 -13.01
C ILE A 211 -20.13 0.69 -12.97
N ASN A 212 -19.77 1.91 -13.38
CA ASN A 212 -20.71 3.05 -13.41
C ASN A 212 -21.91 2.77 -14.33
N ASN A 213 -21.67 2.22 -15.52
CA ASN A 213 -22.73 1.89 -16.47
C ASN A 213 -23.66 0.80 -15.92
N ILE A 214 -23.09 -0.26 -15.33
CA ILE A 214 -23.83 -1.33 -14.65
C ILE A 214 -24.74 -0.75 -13.55
N THR A 215 -24.19 0.05 -12.64
CA THR A 215 -24.97 0.68 -11.56
C THR A 215 -26.11 1.52 -12.12
N SER A 216 -25.84 2.32 -13.16
CA SER A 216 -26.83 3.17 -13.79
C SER A 216 -27.98 2.37 -14.41
N LEU A 217 -27.66 1.33 -15.19
CA LEU A 217 -28.66 0.49 -15.85
C LEU A 217 -29.52 -0.26 -14.83
N PHE A 218 -28.90 -0.83 -13.79
CA PHE A 218 -29.65 -1.50 -12.73
C PHE A 218 -30.63 -0.56 -12.02
N ASN A 219 -30.23 0.67 -11.69
CA ASN A 219 -31.09 1.59 -10.95
C ASN A 219 -32.14 2.31 -11.80
N LEU A 220 -31.85 2.58 -13.08
CA LEU A 220 -32.73 3.37 -13.95
C LEU A 220 -33.70 2.54 -14.77
N ASP A 221 -33.23 1.44 -15.38
CA ASP A 221 -34.04 0.64 -16.31
C ASP A 221 -33.67 -0.85 -16.26
N PRO A 222 -33.84 -1.52 -15.10
CA PRO A 222 -33.60 -2.95 -15.01
C PRO A 222 -34.73 -3.74 -15.69
N ASN A 223 -34.36 -4.74 -16.48
CA ASN A 223 -35.27 -5.83 -16.82
C ASN A 223 -35.48 -6.71 -15.59
N PHE A 224 -36.58 -7.47 -15.55
CA PHE A 224 -36.84 -8.43 -14.48
C PHE A 224 -37.04 -9.82 -15.06
N GLY A 225 -36.37 -10.81 -14.48
CA GLY A 225 -36.49 -12.21 -14.88
C GLY A 225 -36.47 -13.17 -13.70
N LYS A 226 -36.83 -14.42 -13.97
CA LYS A 226 -36.96 -15.46 -12.94
C LYS A 226 -35.65 -15.64 -12.17
N TYR A 227 -35.74 -15.67 -10.84
CA TYR A 227 -34.61 -16.02 -9.98
C TYR A 227 -34.45 -17.55 -9.94
N PRO A 228 -33.37 -18.15 -10.49
CA PRO A 228 -33.21 -19.60 -10.52
C PRO A 228 -33.25 -20.26 -9.12
N GLU A 229 -32.70 -19.59 -8.12
CA GLU A 229 -32.58 -20.09 -6.75
C GLU A 229 -33.86 -19.90 -5.93
N ARG A 230 -34.73 -18.94 -6.28
CA ARG A 230 -36.01 -18.70 -5.59
C ARG A 230 -37.16 -18.56 -6.59
N LYS A 231 -37.90 -19.65 -6.78
CA LYS A 231 -38.99 -19.76 -7.77
C LYS A 231 -40.09 -18.69 -7.66
N SER A 232 -40.30 -18.11 -6.48
CA SER A 232 -41.30 -17.08 -6.23
C SER A 232 -40.76 -15.65 -6.36
N ALA A 233 -39.55 -15.47 -6.89
CA ALA A 233 -38.90 -14.17 -6.99
C ALA A 233 -38.35 -13.87 -8.38
N GLU A 234 -38.26 -12.58 -8.69
CA GLU A 234 -37.64 -12.04 -9.89
C GLU A 234 -36.41 -11.21 -9.51
N LEU A 235 -35.33 -11.41 -10.27
CA LEU A 235 -34.09 -10.63 -10.17
C LEU A 235 -34.08 -9.49 -11.17
N PRO A 236 -33.44 -8.36 -10.83
CA PRO A 236 -33.11 -7.36 -11.81
C PRO A 236 -32.02 -7.88 -12.74
N MET A 237 -32.09 -7.49 -14.01
CA MET A 237 -31.24 -7.95 -15.09
C MET A 237 -30.97 -6.80 -16.06
N ILE A 238 -29.76 -6.75 -16.63
CA ILE A 238 -29.39 -5.77 -17.67
C ILE A 238 -28.84 -6.51 -18.88
N LEU A 239 -28.89 -5.90 -20.06
CA LEU A 239 -28.38 -6.53 -21.28
C LEU A 239 -26.84 -6.50 -21.29
N LYS A 240 -26.21 -7.66 -21.54
CA LYS A 240 -24.74 -7.78 -21.68
C LYS A 240 -24.21 -6.82 -22.75
N SER A 241 -24.95 -6.66 -23.85
CA SER A 241 -24.59 -5.77 -24.96
C SER A 241 -24.59 -4.29 -24.56
N GLU A 242 -25.54 -3.83 -23.75
CA GLU A 242 -25.60 -2.42 -23.31
C GLU A 242 -24.42 -2.02 -22.44
N VAL A 243 -23.87 -2.99 -21.69
CA VAL A 243 -22.71 -2.78 -20.83
C VAL A 243 -21.41 -2.86 -21.62
N PHE A 244 -21.24 -3.93 -22.42
CA PHE A 244 -19.93 -4.33 -22.93
C PHE A 244 -19.68 -3.99 -24.40
N LEU A 245 -20.72 -3.84 -25.23
CA LEU A 245 -20.53 -3.52 -26.65
C LEU A 245 -19.66 -2.27 -26.91
N PRO A 246 -19.72 -1.20 -26.09
CA PRO A 246 -18.84 -0.04 -26.26
C PRO A 246 -17.34 -0.32 -26.02
N TYR A 247 -17.01 -1.48 -25.46
CA TYR A 247 -15.68 -1.82 -24.95
C TYR A 247 -15.04 -3.03 -25.63
N VAL A 248 -15.77 -3.71 -26.52
CA VAL A 248 -15.37 -4.90 -27.27
C VAL A 248 -14.91 -4.46 -28.64
N ASP A 249 -13.65 -4.74 -28.95
CA ASP A 249 -13.06 -4.42 -30.27
C ASP A 249 -13.18 -5.62 -31.23
N SER A 250 -13.32 -6.86 -30.69
CA SER A 250 -13.57 -8.07 -31.48
C SER A 250 -14.42 -9.11 -30.74
N ILE A 251 -15.38 -9.75 -31.44
CA ILE A 251 -16.18 -10.85 -30.86
C ILE A 251 -15.38 -12.16 -30.92
N ALA A 252 -14.20 -12.17 -30.29
CA ALA A 252 -13.36 -13.36 -30.15
C ALA A 252 -13.60 -14.02 -28.78
N ASN A 253 -13.50 -15.36 -28.70
CA ASN A 253 -13.75 -16.12 -27.46
C ASN A 253 -12.98 -15.59 -26.24
N ALA A 254 -11.75 -15.07 -26.41
CA ALA A 254 -10.96 -14.54 -25.31
C ALA A 254 -11.53 -13.22 -24.71
N GLU A 255 -12.21 -12.40 -25.51
CA GLU A 255 -12.90 -11.20 -25.02
C GLU A 255 -14.17 -11.59 -24.25
N GLU A 256 -14.88 -12.62 -24.70
CA GLU A 256 -16.05 -13.14 -23.99
C GLU A 256 -15.70 -13.74 -22.62
N GLU A 257 -14.66 -14.58 -22.55
CA GLU A 257 -14.15 -15.09 -21.26
C GLU A 257 -13.70 -13.95 -20.33
N SER A 258 -13.15 -12.87 -20.88
CA SER A 258 -12.74 -11.70 -20.09
C SER A 258 -13.93 -10.92 -19.54
N ILE A 259 -15.02 -10.81 -20.32
CA ILE A 259 -16.27 -10.19 -19.89
C ILE A 259 -16.88 -10.98 -18.74
N ASP A 260 -16.97 -12.30 -18.89
CA ASP A 260 -17.59 -13.17 -17.88
C ASP A 260 -16.79 -13.14 -16.58
N ALA A 261 -15.45 -13.20 -16.68
CA ALA A 261 -14.56 -13.06 -15.53
C ALA A 261 -14.71 -11.69 -14.86
N LEU A 262 -14.90 -10.60 -15.62
CA LEU A 262 -15.12 -9.28 -15.05
C LEU A 262 -16.48 -9.17 -14.35
N ALA A 263 -17.54 -9.69 -14.98
CA ALA A 263 -18.88 -9.74 -14.41
C ALA A 263 -18.87 -10.50 -13.07
N GLU A 264 -18.23 -11.67 -13.01
CA GLU A 264 -18.10 -12.46 -11.78
C GLU A 264 -17.42 -11.67 -10.65
N ARG A 265 -16.32 -10.97 -10.95
CA ARG A 265 -15.58 -10.16 -9.98
C ARG A 265 -16.40 -8.99 -9.42
N ILE A 266 -17.39 -8.51 -10.17
CA ILE A 266 -18.34 -7.45 -9.76
C ILE A 266 -19.59 -8.05 -9.07
N GLY A 267 -19.69 -9.39 -8.96
CA GLY A 267 -20.80 -10.08 -8.30
C GLY A 267 -21.96 -10.43 -9.22
N LEU A 268 -21.74 -10.32 -10.53
CA LEU A 268 -22.73 -10.64 -11.54
C LEU A 268 -22.48 -12.03 -12.16
N ARG A 269 -23.50 -12.55 -12.82
CA ARG A 269 -23.48 -13.77 -13.62
C ARG A 269 -24.26 -13.57 -14.90
N GLN A 270 -23.97 -14.36 -15.91
CA GLN A 270 -24.72 -14.38 -17.15
C GLN A 270 -25.95 -15.30 -17.02
N LEU A 271 -27.09 -14.84 -17.54
CA LEU A 271 -28.32 -15.64 -17.67
C LEU A 271 -28.76 -15.65 -19.14
N ASN A 272 -29.06 -16.85 -19.64
CA ASN A 272 -29.50 -17.08 -21.03
C ASN A 272 -28.56 -16.47 -22.08
N GLU A 273 -27.26 -16.41 -21.78
CA GLU A 273 -26.20 -15.80 -22.62
C GLU A 273 -26.37 -14.29 -22.95
N ILE A 274 -27.48 -13.66 -22.57
CA ILE A 274 -27.83 -12.31 -23.03
C ILE A 274 -27.86 -11.31 -21.86
N PHE A 275 -28.20 -11.77 -20.66
CA PHE A 275 -28.42 -10.90 -19.52
C PHE A 275 -27.34 -11.04 -18.46
N LEU A 276 -27.05 -9.94 -17.78
CA LEU A 276 -26.27 -9.92 -16.55
C LEU A 276 -27.21 -9.74 -15.37
N ALA A 277 -27.08 -10.61 -14.38
CA ALA A 277 -27.85 -10.56 -13.14
C ALA A 277 -26.92 -10.74 -11.94
N PRO A 278 -27.25 -10.23 -10.75
CA PRO A 278 -26.51 -10.57 -9.54
C PRO A 278 -26.45 -12.10 -9.31
N ASN A 279 -25.29 -12.60 -8.90
CA ASN A 279 -25.14 -14.00 -8.50
C ASN A 279 -25.81 -14.24 -7.13
N HIS A 280 -26.02 -15.51 -6.74
CA HIS A 280 -26.79 -15.83 -5.53
C HIS A 280 -26.16 -15.22 -4.26
N ASP A 281 -24.86 -15.41 -4.04
CA ASP A 281 -24.14 -14.88 -2.88
C ASP A 281 -24.24 -13.35 -2.81
N PHE A 282 -24.16 -12.66 -3.95
CA PHE A 282 -24.28 -11.22 -4.01
C PHE A 282 -25.71 -10.75 -3.72
N VAL A 283 -26.74 -11.45 -4.20
CA VAL A 283 -28.15 -11.15 -3.85
C VAL A 283 -28.36 -11.22 -2.34
N GLU A 284 -27.82 -12.23 -1.67
CA GLU A 284 -27.94 -12.36 -0.21
C GLU A 284 -27.27 -11.20 0.53
N ILE A 285 -26.08 -10.79 0.08
CA ILE A 285 -25.38 -9.59 0.60
C ILE A 285 -26.25 -8.35 0.38
N LEU A 286 -26.74 -8.13 -0.84
CA LEU A 286 -27.53 -6.94 -1.18
C LEU A 286 -28.83 -6.87 -0.38
N LEU A 287 -29.53 -7.99 -0.17
CA LEU A 287 -30.74 -8.04 0.66
C LEU A 287 -30.43 -7.75 2.13
N THR A 288 -29.34 -8.32 2.66
CA THR A 288 -28.93 -8.14 4.07
C THR A 288 -28.64 -6.67 4.40
N HIS A 289 -28.11 -5.92 3.44
CA HIS A 289 -27.78 -4.50 3.60
C HIS A 289 -28.81 -3.53 3.00
N ASN A 290 -30.00 -4.02 2.62
CA ASN A 290 -31.08 -3.22 2.02
C ASN A 290 -30.70 -2.52 0.69
N PHE A 291 -29.74 -3.07 -0.05
CA PHE A 291 -29.41 -2.64 -1.41
C PHE A 291 -30.32 -3.27 -2.48
N LEU A 292 -31.14 -4.24 -2.09
CA LEU A 292 -32.28 -4.74 -2.86
C LEU A 292 -33.55 -4.59 -2.02
N SER A 293 -34.60 -4.04 -2.62
CA SER A 293 -35.91 -3.90 -1.99
C SER A 293 -36.92 -4.91 -2.57
N GLU A 294 -37.64 -5.59 -1.69
CA GLU A 294 -38.64 -6.58 -2.09
C GLU A 294 -40.00 -5.91 -2.32
N ARG A 295 -40.60 -6.12 -3.50
CA ARG A 295 -41.98 -5.69 -3.79
C ARG A 295 -42.81 -6.85 -4.28
N LYS A 296 -43.92 -7.13 -3.59
CA LYS A 296 -44.87 -8.15 -4.00
C LYS A 296 -45.75 -7.65 -5.14
N GLN A 297 -45.77 -8.39 -6.24
CA GLN A 297 -46.61 -8.12 -7.40
C GLN A 297 -48.04 -8.68 -7.23
N GLN A 298 -48.93 -8.29 -8.12
CA GLN A 298 -50.33 -8.72 -8.12
C GLN A 298 -50.49 -10.24 -8.31
N ASP A 299 -49.56 -10.87 -9.03
CA ASP A 299 -49.49 -12.32 -9.25
C ASP A 299 -48.87 -13.08 -8.04
N GLY A 300 -48.47 -12.36 -7.00
CA GLY A 300 -47.83 -12.91 -5.80
C GLY A 300 -46.31 -13.05 -5.90
N THR A 301 -45.71 -12.78 -7.06
CA THR A 301 -44.26 -12.85 -7.29
C THR A 301 -43.54 -11.70 -6.57
N ILE A 302 -42.39 -11.97 -5.96
CA ILE A 302 -41.57 -10.96 -5.28
C ILE A 302 -40.54 -10.42 -6.27
N ARG A 303 -40.60 -9.12 -6.58
CA ARG A 303 -39.60 -8.46 -7.43
C ARG A 303 -38.55 -7.75 -6.58
N LEU A 304 -37.28 -8.00 -6.89
CA LEU A 304 -36.15 -7.40 -6.19
C LEU A 304 -35.67 -6.14 -6.94
N PHE A 305 -35.96 -4.96 -6.40
CA PHE A 305 -35.56 -3.69 -7.00
C PHE A 305 -34.20 -3.22 -6.47
N PRO A 306 -33.20 -2.98 -7.34
CA PRO A 306 -31.87 -2.53 -6.94
C PRO A 306 -31.87 -1.08 -6.45
N GLN A 307 -31.00 -0.81 -5.47
CA GLN A 307 -30.77 0.50 -4.85
C GLN A 307 -29.29 0.67 -4.47
N PHE A 308 -28.38 0.04 -5.20
CA PHE A 308 -26.95 0.07 -4.91
C PHE A 308 -26.20 1.14 -5.69
N SER A 309 -25.03 1.54 -5.18
CA SER A 309 -24.16 2.54 -5.82
C SER A 309 -22.90 1.88 -6.41
N ASN A 310 -22.05 2.69 -7.04
CA ASN A 310 -20.73 2.23 -7.48
C ASN A 310 -19.89 1.71 -6.31
N GLU A 311 -20.03 2.33 -5.14
CA GLU A 311 -19.34 1.91 -3.91
C GLU A 311 -19.72 0.48 -3.54
N THR A 312 -21.00 0.10 -3.62
CA THR A 312 -21.46 -1.26 -3.37
C THR A 312 -20.71 -2.28 -4.24
N LEU A 313 -20.54 -1.98 -5.53
CA LEU A 313 -19.87 -2.86 -6.50
C LEU A 313 -18.34 -2.86 -6.34
N VAL A 314 -17.73 -1.71 -6.05
CA VAL A 314 -16.29 -1.59 -5.79
C VAL A 314 -15.90 -2.33 -4.52
N VAL A 315 -16.69 -2.18 -3.44
CA VAL A 315 -16.49 -2.90 -2.18
C VAL A 315 -16.68 -4.40 -2.38
N TYR A 316 -17.62 -4.83 -3.22
CA TYR A 316 -17.78 -6.24 -3.57
C TYR A 316 -16.55 -6.77 -4.31
N TYR A 317 -16.04 -6.04 -5.31
CA TYR A 317 -14.81 -6.40 -6.01
C TYR A 317 -13.63 -6.53 -5.05
N LEU A 318 -13.51 -5.60 -4.09
CA LEU A 318 -12.48 -5.64 -3.05
C LEU A 318 -12.63 -6.86 -2.14
N ALA A 319 -13.86 -7.22 -1.77
CA ALA A 319 -14.15 -8.41 -0.99
C ALA A 319 -13.77 -9.69 -1.76
N PHE A 320 -14.10 -9.75 -3.05
CA PHE A 320 -13.75 -10.85 -3.94
C PHE A 320 -12.23 -11.01 -4.06
N ALA A 321 -11.50 -9.91 -4.32
CA ALA A 321 -10.04 -9.90 -4.34
C ALA A 321 -9.42 -10.30 -2.99
N SER A 322 -10.01 -9.84 -1.88
CA SER A 322 -9.60 -10.17 -0.52
C SER A 322 -9.77 -11.65 -0.18
N GLN A 323 -10.82 -12.29 -0.68
CA GLN A 323 -11.05 -13.72 -0.53
C GLN A 323 -10.08 -14.54 -1.43
N ARG A 324 -9.82 -14.05 -2.63
CA ARG A 324 -9.05 -14.75 -3.68
C ARG A 324 -7.60 -14.29 -3.78
N ARG A 325 -6.93 -13.99 -2.65
CA ARG A 325 -5.56 -13.46 -2.64
C ARG A 325 -4.52 -14.27 -3.42
N GLY A 326 -4.72 -15.58 -3.53
CA GLY A 326 -3.83 -16.48 -4.27
C GLY A 326 -3.87 -16.28 -5.79
N PHE A 327 -4.89 -15.59 -6.29
CA PHE A 327 -5.15 -15.37 -7.72
C PHE A 327 -4.96 -13.90 -8.12
N LEU A 328 -4.45 -13.02 -7.23
CA LEU A 328 -4.22 -11.63 -7.61
C LEU A 328 -3.11 -11.51 -8.64
N SER A 329 -3.25 -10.54 -9.53
CA SER A 329 -2.17 -10.21 -10.45
C SER A 329 -0.93 -9.76 -9.68
N LYS A 330 0.24 -10.03 -10.26
CA LYS A 330 1.53 -9.65 -9.67
C LYS A 330 1.63 -8.13 -9.45
N GLU A 331 1.01 -7.36 -10.34
CA GLU A 331 0.95 -5.91 -10.25
C GLU A 331 0.09 -5.45 -9.07
N LEU A 332 -1.08 -6.06 -8.88
CA LEU A 332 -1.95 -5.73 -7.76
C LEU A 332 -1.31 -6.15 -6.42
N ILE A 333 -0.66 -7.31 -6.34
CA ILE A 333 0.11 -7.73 -5.16
C ILE A 333 1.17 -6.68 -4.80
N ASN A 334 1.94 -6.21 -5.79
CA ASN A 334 2.93 -5.17 -5.60
C ASN A 334 2.28 -3.86 -5.13
N TRP A 335 1.20 -3.44 -5.77
CA TRP A 335 0.48 -2.21 -5.46
C TRP A 335 -0.03 -2.19 -4.01
N ILE A 336 -0.73 -3.24 -3.59
CA ILE A 336 -1.25 -3.39 -2.21
C ILE A 336 -0.08 -3.37 -1.22
N SER A 337 0.99 -4.12 -1.51
CA SER A 337 2.15 -4.19 -0.63
C SER A 337 2.88 -2.85 -0.47
N MET A 338 2.99 -2.08 -1.54
CA MET A 338 3.61 -0.74 -1.51
C MET A 338 2.73 0.25 -0.76
N ASN A 339 1.40 0.20 -0.95
CA ASN A 339 0.45 1.03 -0.21
C ASN A 339 0.50 0.74 1.29
N PHE A 340 0.51 -0.53 1.69
CA PHE A 340 0.61 -0.90 3.11
C PHE A 340 1.95 -0.44 3.70
N ALA A 341 3.05 -0.64 2.97
CA ALA A 341 4.36 -0.13 3.40
C ALA A 341 4.37 1.40 3.52
N PHE A 342 3.72 2.10 2.58
CA PHE A 342 3.58 3.55 2.60
C PHE A 342 2.81 4.03 3.83
N LEU A 343 1.60 3.50 4.02
CA LEU A 343 0.69 3.84 5.12
C LEU A 343 1.34 3.60 6.48
N ILE A 344 1.96 2.44 6.69
CA ILE A 344 2.66 2.12 7.94
C ILE A 344 3.80 3.09 8.19
N TYR A 345 4.63 3.34 7.17
CA TYR A 345 5.78 4.22 7.31
C TYR A 345 5.35 5.66 7.61
N MET A 346 4.37 6.17 6.86
CA MET A 346 3.84 7.52 7.04
C MET A 346 3.11 7.69 8.38
N GLY A 347 2.33 6.70 8.81
CA GLY A 347 1.68 6.73 10.13
C GLY A 347 2.68 6.77 11.28
N ILE A 348 3.80 6.04 11.15
CA ILE A 348 4.91 6.13 12.10
C ILE A 348 5.56 7.51 12.11
N LEU A 349 5.81 8.08 10.93
CA LEU A 349 6.39 9.42 10.86
C LEU A 349 5.43 10.46 11.46
N LYS A 350 4.14 10.40 11.13
CA LYS A 350 3.11 11.29 11.67
C LYS A 350 3.00 11.17 13.19
N TRP A 351 3.19 9.96 13.73
CA TRP A 351 3.21 9.74 15.17
C TRP A 351 4.47 10.32 15.86
N LYS A 352 5.64 10.25 15.21
CA LYS A 352 6.93 10.55 15.85
C LYS A 352 7.56 11.88 15.49
N LEU A 353 7.16 12.48 14.39
CA LEU A 353 7.68 13.75 13.88
C LEU A 353 6.56 14.79 13.90
N SER A 354 6.89 15.99 14.33
CA SER A 354 6.07 17.17 14.07
C SER A 354 5.99 17.48 12.58
N ASP A 355 4.89 18.11 12.15
CA ASP A 355 4.70 18.51 10.74
C ASP A 355 5.75 19.51 10.25
N GLU A 356 6.39 20.24 11.19
CA GLU A 356 7.43 21.24 10.92
C GLU A 356 8.85 20.67 10.96
N ASN A 357 9.00 19.37 11.25
CA ASN A 357 10.32 18.77 11.43
C ASN A 357 11.18 18.86 10.17
N ILE A 358 12.28 19.60 10.25
CA ILE A 358 13.17 19.89 9.12
C ILE A 358 13.87 18.66 8.54
N PHE A 359 13.94 17.56 9.29
CA PHE A 359 14.60 16.31 8.85
C PHE A 359 13.67 15.34 8.13
N TYR A 360 12.39 15.70 7.91
CA TYR A 360 11.39 14.82 7.28
C TYR A 360 11.85 14.19 5.96
N ASN A 361 12.58 14.94 5.13
CA ASN A 361 13.08 14.47 3.83
C ASN A 361 14.03 13.27 3.93
N ILE A 362 14.83 13.17 5.01
CA ILE A 362 15.70 12.03 5.26
C ILE A 362 14.87 10.73 5.35
N PHE A 363 13.69 10.82 5.96
CA PHE A 363 12.80 9.68 6.11
C PHE A 363 12.10 9.30 4.80
N LYS A 364 11.72 10.28 3.95
CA LYS A 364 11.18 9.99 2.61
C LYS A 364 12.18 9.22 1.74
N ASP A 365 13.47 9.56 1.82
CA ASP A 365 14.52 8.85 1.09
C ASP A 365 14.67 7.39 1.56
N LEU A 366 14.64 7.15 2.87
CA LEU A 366 14.71 5.80 3.42
C LEU A 366 13.52 4.94 2.97
N GLN A 367 12.31 5.52 2.93
CA GLN A 367 11.08 4.84 2.47
C GLN A 367 11.20 4.33 1.03
N THR A 368 11.75 5.16 0.13
CA THR A 368 11.76 4.87 -1.31
C THR A 368 12.94 4.01 -1.75
N ASN A 369 14.09 4.18 -1.11
CA ASN A 369 15.32 3.49 -1.48
C ASN A 369 15.36 2.04 -0.95
N GLU A 370 14.90 1.81 0.29
CA GLU A 370 15.00 0.51 0.94
C GLU A 370 13.85 -0.45 0.56
N LYS A 371 14.19 -1.72 0.32
CA LYS A 371 13.21 -2.75 -0.10
C LYS A 371 12.55 -3.49 1.06
N VAL A 372 12.99 -3.25 2.29
CA VAL A 372 12.67 -4.12 3.41
C VAL A 372 11.17 -4.12 3.71
N LEU A 373 10.56 -2.95 3.94
CA LEU A 373 9.13 -2.89 4.25
C LEU A 373 8.25 -3.42 3.11
N PRO A 374 8.40 -2.99 1.83
CA PRO A 374 7.61 -3.56 0.75
C PRO A 374 7.76 -5.08 0.59
N TYR A 375 8.96 -5.63 0.81
CA TYR A 375 9.17 -7.07 0.70
C TYR A 375 8.54 -7.83 1.86
N LEU A 376 8.63 -7.30 3.09
CA LEU A 376 7.94 -7.87 4.25
C LEU A 376 6.41 -7.81 4.10
N MET A 377 5.86 -6.73 3.54
CA MET A 377 4.43 -6.65 3.22
C MET A 377 4.00 -7.76 2.26
N LYS A 378 4.80 -8.03 1.22
CA LYS A 378 4.51 -9.14 0.30
C LYS A 378 4.48 -10.49 1.03
N LEU A 379 5.38 -10.72 1.98
CA LEU A 379 5.43 -11.96 2.75
C LEU A 379 4.27 -12.08 3.75
N ILE A 380 3.95 -11.01 4.47
CA ILE A 380 2.94 -11.01 5.54
C ILE A 380 1.52 -11.03 4.93
N CYS A 381 1.25 -10.19 3.94
CA CYS A 381 -0.08 -10.05 3.33
C CYS A 381 -0.44 -11.21 2.40
N PHE A 382 0.56 -11.89 1.82
CA PHE A 382 0.37 -12.92 0.79
C PHE A 382 1.19 -14.19 1.12
N PRO A 383 0.58 -15.18 1.81
CA PRO A 383 1.26 -16.40 2.26
C PRO A 383 1.94 -17.20 1.14
N ASN A 384 1.34 -17.20 -0.05
CA ASN A 384 1.85 -17.93 -1.23
C ASN A 384 2.85 -17.12 -2.07
N TYR A 385 3.22 -15.91 -1.65
CA TYR A 385 4.14 -15.04 -2.40
C TYR A 385 5.48 -15.71 -2.72
N LEU A 386 5.97 -16.58 -1.83
CA LEU A 386 7.21 -17.32 -2.05
C LEU A 386 7.13 -18.32 -3.20
N GLY A 387 5.94 -18.85 -3.49
CA GLY A 387 5.69 -19.80 -4.58
C GLY A 387 5.51 -19.15 -5.96
N LEU A 388 5.38 -17.81 -6.03
CA LEU A 388 5.22 -17.10 -7.30
C LEU A 388 6.56 -17.01 -8.06
N ASP A 389 6.50 -17.04 -9.40
CA ASP A 389 7.68 -16.75 -10.22
C ASP A 389 8.07 -15.26 -10.11
N LYS A 390 8.97 -14.99 -9.15
CA LYS A 390 9.47 -13.65 -8.85
C LYS A 390 10.27 -13.01 -9.99
N MET A 391 10.65 -13.73 -11.04
CA MET A 391 11.27 -13.11 -12.23
C MET A 391 10.30 -12.21 -12.99
N LYS A 392 8.99 -12.42 -12.83
CA LYS A 392 7.94 -11.59 -13.44
C LYS A 392 7.51 -10.41 -12.57
N ILE A 393 8.00 -10.33 -11.33
CA ILE A 393 7.65 -9.26 -10.38
C ILE A 393 8.70 -8.16 -10.47
N ARG A 394 8.33 -7.02 -11.08
CA ARG A 394 9.20 -5.84 -11.17
C ARG A 394 9.28 -5.16 -9.80
N ASP A 395 10.50 -5.02 -9.26
CA ASP A 395 10.74 -4.38 -7.96
C ASP A 395 12.08 -3.61 -7.95
N SER A 396 12.34 -2.84 -9.00
CA SER A 396 13.52 -1.96 -9.07
C SER A 396 13.32 -0.73 -8.17
N ILE A 397 14.42 -0.07 -7.78
CA ILE A 397 14.35 1.20 -7.02
C ILE A 397 13.55 2.25 -7.79
N GLN A 398 13.82 2.38 -9.09
CA GLN A 398 13.11 3.32 -9.97
C GLN A 398 11.60 3.07 -9.99
N TYR A 399 11.19 1.81 -10.11
CA TYR A 399 9.77 1.45 -10.14
C TYR A 399 9.07 1.73 -8.79
N ARG A 400 9.77 1.54 -7.66
CA ARG A 400 9.23 1.94 -6.35
C ARG A 400 9.09 3.45 -6.21
N LYS A 401 10.07 4.22 -6.69
CA LYS A 401 9.97 5.69 -6.71
C LYS A 401 8.77 6.15 -7.54
N GLU A 402 8.54 5.53 -8.70
CA GLU A 402 7.35 5.77 -9.51
C GLU A 402 6.06 5.47 -8.71
N ILE A 403 5.94 4.29 -8.10
CA ILE A 403 4.76 3.93 -7.29
C ILE A 403 4.55 4.89 -6.13
N PHE A 404 5.58 5.17 -5.32
CA PHE A 404 5.47 6.08 -4.18
C PHE A 404 5.13 7.51 -4.60
N ASN A 405 5.61 7.96 -5.76
CA ASN A 405 5.20 9.26 -6.31
C ASN A 405 3.71 9.25 -6.70
N PHE A 406 3.20 8.17 -7.28
CA PHE A 406 1.77 8.03 -7.57
C PHE A 406 0.92 8.01 -6.29
N ILE A 407 1.31 7.20 -5.31
CA ILE A 407 0.65 7.17 -3.99
C ILE A 407 0.69 8.57 -3.37
N GLY A 408 1.84 9.25 -3.40
CA GLY A 408 1.98 10.63 -2.92
C GLY A 408 1.10 11.64 -3.67
N SER A 409 0.86 11.47 -4.97
CA SER A 409 -0.05 12.33 -5.74
C SER A 409 -1.53 12.15 -5.40
N THR A 410 -1.86 11.08 -4.67
CA THR A 410 -3.22 10.74 -4.22
C THR A 410 -3.28 10.65 -2.69
N ILE A 411 -2.36 11.33 -2.00
CA ILE A 411 -2.20 11.24 -0.55
C ILE A 411 -3.43 11.72 0.23
N ASP A 412 -4.21 12.64 -0.35
CA ASP A 412 -5.45 13.14 0.26
C ASP A 412 -6.44 11.99 0.52
N ASN A 413 -6.50 11.00 -0.37
CA ASN A 413 -7.33 9.81 -0.20
C ASN A 413 -6.89 8.93 0.97
N LEU A 414 -5.63 9.06 1.43
CA LEU A 414 -5.01 8.21 2.44
C LEU A 414 -4.75 8.93 3.77
N LYS A 415 -4.95 10.25 3.82
CA LYS A 415 -4.52 11.10 4.93
C LYS A 415 -5.18 10.71 6.25
N GLU A 416 -6.50 10.53 6.26
CA GLU A 416 -7.25 10.14 7.44
C GLU A 416 -6.78 8.78 7.98
N LEU A 417 -6.51 7.83 7.09
CA LEU A 417 -6.00 6.53 7.49
C LEU A 417 -4.57 6.61 8.05
N ILE A 418 -3.72 7.50 7.53
CA ILE A 418 -2.39 7.75 8.10
C ILE A 418 -2.50 8.26 9.53
N GLU A 419 -3.46 9.15 9.81
CA GLU A 419 -3.74 9.67 11.14
C GLU A 419 -4.24 8.56 12.09
N GLU A 420 -5.15 7.70 11.64
CA GLU A 420 -5.63 6.56 12.42
C GLU A 420 -4.50 5.56 12.75
N ILE A 421 -3.59 5.29 11.81
CA ILE A 421 -2.41 4.45 12.07
C ILE A 421 -1.51 5.08 13.13
N ALA A 422 -1.33 6.40 13.10
CA ALA A 422 -0.53 7.12 14.07
C ALA A 422 -1.13 6.99 15.49
N LEU A 423 -2.44 7.22 15.62
CA LEU A 423 -3.19 7.06 16.87
C LEU A 423 -3.13 5.61 17.40
N TYR A 424 -3.34 4.64 16.51
CA TYR A 424 -3.26 3.23 16.84
C TYR A 424 -1.85 2.84 17.33
N SER A 425 -0.81 3.33 16.66
CA SER A 425 0.59 3.09 17.03
C SER A 425 0.91 3.65 18.42
N GLU A 426 0.40 4.84 18.74
CA GLU A 426 0.56 5.45 20.06
C GLU A 426 -0.12 4.62 21.15
N LYS A 427 -1.36 4.20 20.91
CA LYS A 427 -2.13 3.38 21.85
C LYS A 427 -1.42 2.05 22.13
N PHE A 428 -1.00 1.35 21.09
CA PHE A 428 -0.30 0.07 21.19
C PHE A 428 1.02 0.21 21.98
N ASP A 429 1.80 1.26 21.75
CA ASP A 429 3.05 1.50 22.48
C ASP A 429 2.84 1.79 23.97
N LYS A 430 1.76 2.50 24.32
CA LYS A 430 1.37 2.75 25.72
C LYS A 430 0.95 1.46 26.42
N GLU A 431 0.21 0.59 25.74
CA GLU A 431 -0.24 -0.70 26.29
C GLU A 431 0.93 -1.67 26.52
N ARG A 432 1.90 -1.70 25.61
CA ARG A 432 3.09 -2.57 25.73
C ARG A 432 4.05 -2.18 26.85
N LYS A 433 4.03 -0.91 27.27
CA LYS A 433 4.90 -0.38 28.34
C LYS A 433 4.30 -0.50 29.74
N LYS A 434 3.02 -0.90 29.84
CA LYS A 434 2.37 -1.29 31.10
C LYS A 434 2.64 -2.77 31.36
#